data_AF-A0A519VX49-F1
#
_entry.id   AF-A0A519VX49-F1
#
_cell.length_a   1.000
_cell.length_b   1.000
_cell.length_c   1.000
_cell.angle_alpha   90.00
_cell.angle_beta   90.00
_cell.angle_gamma   90.00
#
_symmetry.space_group_name_H-M   'P 1'
#
loop_
_entity.id
_entity.type
_entity.pdbx_description
1 polymer ?
#
loop_
_entity_poly.entity_id
_entity_poly.type
_entity_poly.pdbx_seq_one_letter_code
_entity_poly.pdbx_strand_id
1 'polypeptide(L)' 'QVVILDSGTDTNEIREMFDSIGCSSEKYSEGYFVIDVPSGLNYSAVQNKLTELQNAYQII' A
#
# COMPACT_ATOMS: atom_id res chain seq x y z
N GLN A 1 0.34 -7.97 1.04
CA GLN A 1 -1.02 -7.52 1.37
C GLN A 1 -0.92 -6.30 2.26
N VAL A 2 -1.94 -5.45 2.27
CA VAL A 2 -2.03 -4.23 3.09
C VAL A 2 -3.40 -4.17 3.76
N VAL A 3 -3.41 -3.94 5.06
CA VAL A 3 -4.60 -3.73 5.90
C VAL A 3 -4.54 -2.30 6.46
N ILE A 4 -5.59 -1.51 6.26
CA ILE A 4 -5.70 -0.15 6.81
C ILE A 4 -6.58 -0.21 8.05
N LEU A 5 -6.04 0.16 9.21
CA LEU A 5 -6.78 0.18 10.46
C LEU A 5 -7.50 1.52 10.69
N ASP A 6 -6.99 2.59 10.11
CA ASP A 6 -7.63 3.89 10.18
C ASP A 6 -8.87 3.96 9.26
N SER A 7 -10.06 4.04 9.86
CA SER A 7 -11.33 4.11 9.13
C SER A 7 -11.55 5.43 8.38
N GLY A 8 -10.72 6.45 8.60
CA GLY A 8 -10.79 7.74 7.92
C GLY A 8 -10.03 7.80 6.60
N THR A 9 -9.18 6.81 6.33
CA THR A 9 -8.31 6.79 5.15
C THR A 9 -8.99 6.10 3.97
N ASP A 10 -9.02 6.74 2.79
CA ASP A 10 -9.52 6.12 1.58
C ASP A 10 -8.53 5.07 1.07
N THR A 11 -8.99 3.84 0.95
CA THR A 11 -8.18 2.72 0.43
C THR A 11 -7.57 3.02 -0.95
N ASN A 12 -8.28 3.76 -1.79
CA ASN A 12 -7.83 4.09 -3.14
C ASN A 12 -6.67 5.08 -3.13
N GLU A 13 -6.66 6.06 -2.21
CA GLU A 13 -5.52 6.98 -2.07
C GLU A 13 -4.24 6.20 -1.78
N ILE A 14 -4.31 5.22 -0.88
CA ILE A 14 -3.15 4.39 -0.53
C ILE A 14 -2.72 3.50 -1.71
N ARG A 15 -3.68 2.93 -2.45
CA ARG A 15 -3.41 2.12 -3.64
C ARG A 15 -2.71 2.92 -4.73
N GLU A 16 -3.16 4.13 -5.00
CA GLU A 16 -2.55 5.03 -5.98
C GLU A 16 -1.09 5.36 -5.63
N MET A 17 -0.75 5.45 -4.34
CA MET A 17 0.64 5.61 -3.91
C MET A 17 1.51 4.41 -4.30
N PHE A 18 0.99 3.18 -4.22
CA PHE A 18 1.72 1.99 -4.67
C PHE A 18 1.80 1.92 -6.20
N ASP A 19 0.74 2.26 -6.90
CA ASP A 19 0.73 2.34 -8.37
C ASP A 19 1.80 3.34 -8.86
N SER A 20 1.96 4.48 -8.17
CA SER A 20 2.96 5.50 -8.50
C SER A 20 4.42 5.04 -8.39
N ILE A 21 4.70 4.02 -7.56
CA ILE A 21 6.03 3.41 -7.43
C ILE A 21 6.18 2.12 -8.24
N GLY A 22 5.23 1.86 -9.15
CA GLY A 22 5.29 0.71 -10.07
C GLY A 22 4.84 -0.61 -9.45
N CYS A 23 4.12 -0.58 -8.34
CA CYS A 23 3.46 -1.76 -7.78
C CYS A 23 2.00 -1.74 -8.18
N SER A 24 1.55 -2.74 -8.94
CA SER A 24 0.11 -2.90 -9.21
C SER A 24 -0.62 -3.36 -7.95
N SER A 25 -1.91 -3.08 -7.87
CA SER A 25 -2.70 -3.45 -6.69
C SER A 25 -4.09 -3.99 -7.05
N GLU A 26 -4.62 -4.92 -6.26
CA GLU A 26 -5.98 -5.48 -6.41
C GLU A 26 -6.81 -5.24 -5.14
N LYS A 27 -7.95 -4.55 -5.30
CA LYS A 27 -8.79 -4.13 -4.18
C LYS A 27 -9.79 -5.22 -3.89
N TYR A 28 -9.84 -5.67 -2.64
CA TYR A 28 -10.85 -6.63 -2.21
C TYR A 28 -11.99 -5.93 -1.48
N SER A 29 -11.67 -4.99 -0.58
CA SER A 29 -12.66 -4.23 0.19
C SER A 29 -12.09 -2.88 0.62
N GLU A 30 -12.90 -2.05 1.25
CA GLU A 30 -12.36 -0.94 2.03
C GLU A 30 -11.46 -1.48 3.15
N GLY A 31 -10.37 -0.78 3.40
CA GLY A 31 -9.36 -1.13 4.39
C GLY A 31 -8.50 -2.34 4.03
N TYR A 32 -8.63 -2.94 2.84
CA TYR A 32 -7.80 -4.09 2.46
C TYR A 32 -7.54 -4.19 0.95
N PHE A 33 -6.27 -4.41 0.61
CA PHE A 33 -5.86 -4.73 -0.76
C PHE A 33 -4.57 -5.54 -0.80
N VAL A 34 -4.27 -6.12 -1.95
CA VAL A 34 -2.99 -6.77 -2.23
C VAL A 34 -2.18 -5.93 -3.21
N ILE A 35 -0.85 -6.00 -3.08
CA ILE A 35 0.11 -5.36 -3.99
C ILE A 35 0.94 -6.44 -4.65
N ASP A 36 1.16 -6.28 -5.95
CA ASP A 36 2.10 -7.06 -6.73
C ASP A 36 3.39 -6.24 -6.87
N VAL A 37 4.47 -6.80 -6.34
CA VAL A 37 5.81 -6.19 -6.42
C VAL A 37 6.57 -6.84 -7.58
N PRO A 38 6.86 -6.11 -8.67
CA PRO A 38 7.63 -6.67 -9.78
C PRO A 38 9.02 -7.11 -9.32
N SER A 39 9.52 -8.22 -9.85
CA SER A 39 10.83 -8.78 -9.47
C SER A 39 12.01 -7.85 -9.78
N GLY A 40 11.86 -6.95 -10.76
CA GLY A 40 12.85 -5.93 -11.10
C GLY A 40 12.78 -4.66 -10.25
N LEU A 41 11.78 -4.53 -9.36
CA LEU A 41 11.60 -3.37 -8.52
C LEU A 41 12.49 -3.48 -7.27
N ASN A 42 13.08 -2.36 -6.84
CA ASN A 42 13.82 -2.32 -5.59
C ASN A 42 12.85 -2.45 -4.39
N TYR A 43 12.84 -3.62 -3.77
CA TYR A 43 11.97 -3.90 -2.61
C TYR A 43 12.16 -2.91 -1.46
N SER A 44 13.36 -2.33 -1.27
CA SER A 44 13.58 -1.31 -0.25
C SER A 44 12.69 -0.09 -0.44
N ALA A 45 12.34 0.29 -1.67
CA ALA A 45 11.42 1.39 -1.93
C ALA A 45 10.00 1.06 -1.45
N VAL A 46 9.54 -0.18 -1.68
CA VAL A 46 8.24 -0.67 -1.22
C VAL A 46 8.19 -0.74 0.30
N GLN A 47 9.24 -1.28 0.91
CA GLN A 47 9.35 -1.38 2.36
C GLN A 47 9.37 -0.01 3.05
N ASN A 48 10.10 0.96 2.48
CA ASN A 48 10.11 2.33 2.99
C ASN A 48 8.72 2.95 2.90
N LYS A 49 8.00 2.75 1.79
CA LYS A 49 6.64 3.27 1.64
C LYS A 49 5.66 2.63 2.62
N LEU A 50 5.73 1.31 2.81
CA LEU A 50 4.95 0.61 3.84
C LEU A 50 5.23 1.16 5.25
N THR A 51 6.49 1.44 5.57
CA THR A 51 6.89 1.99 6.88
C THR A 51 6.39 3.43 7.07
N GLU A 52 6.46 4.26 6.03
CA GLU A 52 5.91 5.63 6.04
C GLU A 52 4.39 5.60 6.30
N LEU A 53 3.68 4.76 5.55
CA LEU A 53 2.23 4.63 5.66
C LEU A 53 1.79 3.99 6.98
N GLN A 54 2.59 3.07 7.54
CA GLN A 54 2.32 2.49 8.86
C GLN A 54 2.33 3.58 9.95
N ASN A 55 3.28 4.50 9.87
CA ASN A 55 3.38 5.62 10.81
C ASN A 55 2.30 6.68 10.59
N ALA A 56 1.84 6.89 9.36
CA ALA A 56 0.86 7.92 9.01
C ALA A 56 -0.61 7.48 9.14
N TYR A 57 -0.93 6.24 8.77
CA TYR A 57 -2.31 5.76 8.58
C TYR A 57 -2.62 4.45 9.33
N GLN A 58 -1.72 4.02 10.23
CA GLN A 58 -1.84 2.75 10.97
C GLN A 58 -2.14 1.56 10.05
N ILE A 59 -1.33 1.36 9.01
CA ILE A 59 -1.44 0.17 8.15
C ILE A 59 -0.58 -0.99 8.65
N ILE A 60 -0.96 -2.22 8.26
CA ILE A 60 -0.24 -3.47 8.54
C ILE A 60 -0.12 -4.36 7.30
#